data_AF-A0A8B8LWR0-F1
#
_entry.id   AF-A0A8B8LWR0-F1
#
_cell.length_a   1.000
_cell.length_b   1.000
_cell.length_c   1.000
_cell.angle_alpha   90.00
_cell.angle_beta   90.00
_cell.angle_gamma   90.00
#
_symmetry.space_group_name_H-M   'P 1'
#
loop_
_entity.id
_entity.type
_entity.pdbx_description
1 polymer ?
#
loop_
_entity_poly.entity_id
_entity_poly.type
_entity_poly.pdbx_seq_one_letter_code
_entity_poly.pdbx_strand_id
1 'polypeptide(L)'
;MEEKEKLVHYKVGSLPTLFYVPDFITDSDQTFLLNNIYGAPASKWKLLKNRRLQNWGGVVHEKGLLPQALPPWLTNLTQKIYEESGLFPSAINHVLINEYLPNQGIMPHQDGPAYFPVVAILSLGSPVVMDFTPHARLKLDSQDDIDKDSEGGTFEIGKDKWLDDHHPFSVLLMPRSLLIFKDKAYSDYLHGIKDCAVHCYDGAVNEIEALKHKESDRYLFSSEDAVETMGKEEYRNISRISNRISLTCRLVPKVRKNLFRF
;
A
#
# COMPACT_ATOMS: atom_id res chain seq x y z
N MET A 1 10.96 -13.28 21.94
CA MET A 1 11.02 -11.86 22.37
C MET A 1 11.94 -11.05 21.46
N GLU A 2 12.97 -11.68 20.87
CA GLU A 2 13.90 -11.07 19.89
C GLU A 2 13.31 -10.83 18.48
N GLU A 3 12.29 -11.58 18.02
CA GLU A 3 11.75 -11.45 16.66
C GLU A 3 10.98 -10.13 16.39
N LYS A 4 10.49 -9.45 17.44
CA LYS A 4 9.75 -8.19 17.31
C LYS A 4 10.65 -6.96 17.07
N GLU A 5 11.98 -7.09 17.18
CA GLU A 5 12.91 -5.96 17.11
C GLU A 5 13.23 -5.53 15.68
N LYS A 6 13.16 -6.44 14.70
CA LYS A 6 13.64 -6.16 13.32
C LYS A 6 12.85 -5.06 12.60
N LEU A 7 11.53 -5.00 12.80
CA LEU A 7 10.68 -4.02 12.11
C LEU A 7 10.63 -2.65 12.79
N VAL A 8 11.13 -2.52 14.03
CA VAL A 8 11.01 -1.27 14.80
C VAL A 8 11.70 -0.11 14.08
N HIS A 9 12.83 -0.38 13.43
CA HIS A 9 13.59 0.62 12.67
C HIS A 9 12.94 1.04 11.36
N TYR A 10 11.91 0.32 10.91
CA TYR A 10 11.17 0.60 9.68
C TYR A 10 9.80 1.25 9.95
N LYS A 11 9.48 1.57 11.20
CA LYS A 11 8.23 2.27 11.54
C LYS A 11 8.25 3.68 10.92
N VAL A 12 7.15 4.05 10.26
CA VAL A 12 6.97 5.38 9.64
C VAL A 12 5.64 6.00 10.06
N GLY A 13 5.61 7.33 10.14
CA GLY A 13 4.44 8.08 10.59
C GLY A 13 4.07 7.88 12.06
N SER A 14 2.89 8.35 12.43
CA SER A 14 2.39 8.32 13.82
C SER A 14 1.85 6.95 14.23
N LEU A 15 1.35 6.15 13.28
CA LEU A 15 0.76 4.84 13.56
C LEU A 15 1.85 3.83 13.97
N PRO A 16 1.69 3.11 15.12
CA PRO A 16 2.72 2.22 15.65
C PRO A 16 3.00 0.99 14.77
N THR A 17 2.07 0.67 13.87
CA THR A 17 2.03 -0.58 13.11
C THR A 17 2.02 -0.35 11.60
N LEU A 18 2.63 0.75 11.16
CA LEU A 18 2.90 1.08 9.77
C LEU A 18 4.41 1.01 9.54
N PHE A 19 4.85 0.07 8.70
CA PHE A 19 6.26 -0.21 8.46
C PHE A 19 6.59 -0.08 6.98
N TYR A 20 7.67 0.62 6.68
CA TYR A 20 8.18 0.81 5.32
C TYR A 20 9.63 0.34 5.24
N VAL A 21 9.88 -0.72 4.48
CA VAL A 21 11.21 -1.29 4.26
C VAL A 21 11.67 -0.94 2.85
N PRO A 22 12.58 0.04 2.68
CA PRO A 22 13.21 0.30 1.38
C PRO A 22 14.12 -0.87 0.98
N ASP A 23 14.30 -1.08 -0.33
CA ASP A 23 15.17 -2.12 -0.89
C ASP A 23 15.00 -3.51 -0.26
N PHE A 24 13.75 -3.88 0.07
CA PHE A 24 13.42 -5.19 0.63
C PHE A 24 13.86 -6.34 -0.30
N ILE A 25 13.91 -6.08 -1.60
CA ILE A 25 14.48 -7.00 -2.58
C ILE A 25 15.56 -6.31 -3.42
N THR A 26 16.40 -7.11 -4.06
CA THR A 26 17.43 -6.61 -4.99
C THR A 26 16.83 -6.29 -6.37
N ASP A 27 17.59 -5.59 -7.22
CA ASP A 27 17.21 -5.42 -8.62
C ASP A 27 17.08 -6.73 -9.38
N SER A 28 17.97 -7.70 -9.12
CA SER A 28 17.87 -9.03 -9.72
C SER A 28 16.58 -9.76 -9.30
N ASP A 29 16.17 -9.63 -8.04
CA ASP A 29 14.91 -10.18 -7.57
C ASP A 29 13.72 -9.51 -8.26
N GLN A 30 13.76 -8.18 -8.43
CA GLN A 30 12.72 -7.44 -9.14
C GLN A 30 12.61 -7.93 -10.59
N THR A 31 13.72 -8.03 -11.32
CA THR A 31 13.73 -8.55 -12.68
C THR A 31 13.19 -9.98 -12.73
N PHE A 32 13.60 -10.84 -11.81
CA PHE A 32 13.11 -12.21 -11.72
C PHE A 32 11.59 -12.28 -11.48
N LEU A 33 11.07 -11.48 -10.53
CA LEU A 33 9.65 -11.41 -10.24
C LEU A 33 8.85 -10.88 -11.42
N LEU A 34 9.30 -9.78 -12.05
CA LEU A 34 8.62 -9.21 -13.21
C LEU A 34 8.56 -10.21 -14.38
N ASN A 35 9.64 -10.94 -14.65
CA ASN A 35 9.66 -11.99 -15.68
C ASN A 35 8.64 -13.09 -15.41
N ASN A 36 8.53 -13.57 -14.16
CA ASN A 36 7.52 -14.57 -13.78
C ASN A 36 6.09 -14.03 -13.88
N ILE A 37 5.87 -12.78 -13.46
CA ILE A 37 4.55 -12.13 -13.50
C ILE A 37 4.08 -11.95 -14.94
N TYR A 38 4.94 -11.43 -15.82
CA TYR A 38 4.58 -11.23 -17.24
C TYR A 38 4.59 -12.52 -18.05
N GLY A 39 5.38 -13.53 -17.66
CA GLY A 39 5.37 -14.85 -18.25
C GLY A 39 4.18 -15.72 -17.84
N ALA A 40 3.34 -15.28 -16.89
CA ALA A 40 2.13 -15.99 -16.52
C ALA A 40 1.13 -16.06 -17.69
N PRO A 41 0.36 -17.16 -17.84
CA PRO A 41 -0.64 -17.28 -18.90
C PRO A 41 -1.65 -16.13 -18.90
N ALA A 42 -2.10 -15.71 -20.08
CA ALA A 42 -3.08 -14.62 -20.21
C ALA A 42 -4.35 -14.83 -19.36
N SER A 43 -4.78 -16.08 -19.17
CA SER A 43 -5.93 -16.45 -18.32
C SER A 43 -5.75 -16.13 -16.82
N LYS A 44 -4.52 -15.89 -16.34
CA LYS A 44 -4.27 -15.40 -14.98
C LYS A 44 -4.56 -13.91 -14.82
N TRP A 45 -4.53 -13.15 -15.92
CA TRP A 45 -4.85 -11.73 -15.90
C TRP A 45 -6.36 -11.51 -16.03
N LYS A 46 -6.95 -10.92 -14.99
CA LYS A 46 -8.32 -10.42 -15.02
C LYS A 46 -8.29 -8.91 -15.23
N LEU A 47 -8.99 -8.43 -16.25
CA LEU A 47 -9.22 -7.00 -16.44
C LEU A 47 -10.28 -6.54 -15.42
N LEU A 48 -9.91 -5.57 -14.60
CA LEU A 48 -10.81 -4.82 -13.74
C LEU A 48 -11.11 -3.47 -14.39
N LYS A 49 -11.96 -2.65 -13.78
CA LYS A 49 -12.42 -1.37 -14.35
C LYS A 49 -11.28 -0.50 -14.91
N ASN A 50 -10.22 -0.31 -14.12
CA ASN A 50 -9.12 0.62 -14.45
C ASN A 50 -7.74 -0.02 -14.33
N ARG A 51 -7.62 -1.35 -14.21
CA ARG A 51 -6.33 -2.04 -14.00
C ARG A 51 -6.47 -3.52 -14.30
N ARG A 52 -5.38 -4.29 -14.31
CA ARG A 52 -5.45 -5.75 -14.36
C ARG A 52 -4.88 -6.40 -13.09
N LEU A 53 -5.38 -7.60 -12.80
CA LEU A 53 -5.11 -8.34 -11.57
C LEU A 53 -4.76 -9.80 -11.88
N GLN A 54 -3.75 -10.34 -11.22
CA GLN A 54 -3.59 -11.79 -11.03
C GLN A 54 -4.01 -12.19 -9.62
N ASN A 55 -4.58 -13.39 -9.50
CA ASN A 55 -4.91 -14.02 -8.23
C ASN A 55 -4.15 -15.35 -8.08
N TRP A 56 -3.42 -15.47 -6.96
CA TRP A 56 -2.63 -16.65 -6.59
C TRP A 56 -2.93 -17.11 -5.17
N GLY A 57 -2.81 -18.43 -4.94
CA GLY A 57 -3.05 -19.06 -3.65
C GLY A 57 -4.47 -19.59 -3.47
N GLY A 58 -5.38 -19.29 -4.40
CA GLY A 58 -6.73 -19.85 -4.42
C GLY A 58 -7.82 -18.84 -4.74
N VAL A 59 -9.06 -19.15 -4.35
CA VAL A 59 -10.18 -18.20 -4.47
C VAL A 59 -10.71 -17.91 -3.07
N VAL A 60 -10.72 -16.62 -2.69
CA VAL A 60 -11.31 -16.17 -1.43
C VAL A 60 -12.82 -16.00 -1.60
N HIS A 61 -13.58 -16.63 -0.72
CA HIS A 61 -15.03 -16.50 -0.62
C HIS A 61 -15.40 -16.14 0.84
N GLU A 62 -16.65 -15.73 1.07
CA GLU A 62 -17.20 -15.46 2.41
C GLU A 62 -16.94 -16.57 3.44
N LYS A 63 -16.88 -17.83 3.00
CA LYS A 63 -16.68 -19.01 3.87
C LYS A 63 -15.21 -19.41 4.07
N GLY A 64 -14.27 -18.70 3.45
CA GLY A 64 -12.84 -18.98 3.50
C GLY A 64 -12.16 -19.08 2.13
N LEU A 65 -10.89 -19.47 2.14
CA LEU A 65 -10.06 -19.71 0.97
C LEU A 65 -10.27 -21.13 0.42
N LEU A 66 -10.47 -21.21 -0.90
CA LEU A 66 -10.32 -22.45 -1.67
C LEU A 66 -8.89 -22.51 -2.19
N PRO A 67 -7.99 -23.27 -1.53
CA PRO A 67 -6.58 -23.12 -1.73
C PRO A 67 -6.14 -23.67 -3.08
N GLN A 68 -5.15 -23.00 -3.68
CA GLN A 68 -4.33 -23.51 -4.77
C GLN A 68 -2.87 -23.31 -4.39
N ALA A 69 -1.99 -24.22 -4.82
CA ALA A 69 -0.57 -24.07 -4.54
C ALA A 69 -0.04 -22.76 -5.14
N LEU A 70 0.75 -22.03 -4.35
CA LEU A 70 1.54 -20.92 -4.87
C LEU A 70 2.67 -21.48 -5.75
N PRO A 71 3.00 -20.84 -6.89
CA PRO A 71 4.18 -21.19 -7.64
C PRO A 71 5.45 -20.91 -6.81
N PRO A 72 6.57 -21.63 -7.04
CA PRO A 72 7.76 -21.55 -6.19
C PRO A 72 8.29 -20.13 -5.96
N TRP A 73 8.28 -19.28 -6.99
CA TRP A 73 8.74 -17.89 -6.87
C TRP A 73 7.87 -17.04 -5.92
N LEU A 74 6.56 -17.30 -5.85
CA LEU A 74 5.69 -16.68 -4.84
C LEU A 74 5.89 -17.29 -3.48
N THR A 75 6.04 -18.62 -3.38
CA THR A 75 6.30 -19.30 -2.11
C THR A 75 7.56 -18.77 -1.44
N ASN A 76 8.65 -18.59 -2.20
CA ASN A 76 9.90 -18.04 -1.68
C ASN A 76 9.72 -16.59 -1.20
N LEU A 77 9.03 -15.75 -1.99
CA LEU A 77 8.74 -14.37 -1.58
C LEU A 77 7.89 -14.31 -0.31
N THR A 78 6.81 -15.09 -0.24
CA THR A 78 5.90 -15.07 0.90
C THR A 78 6.56 -15.65 2.15
N GLN A 79 7.45 -16.63 2.00
CA GLN A 79 8.27 -17.15 3.09
C GLN A 79 9.23 -16.09 3.63
N LYS A 80 9.94 -15.37 2.75
CA LYS A 80 10.82 -14.25 3.15
C LYS A 80 10.05 -13.19 3.94
N ILE A 81 8.89 -12.75 3.44
CA ILE A 81 8.03 -11.77 4.13
C ILE A 81 7.57 -12.32 5.49
N TYR A 82 7.18 -13.59 5.56
CA TYR A 82 6.76 -14.23 6.81
C TYR A 82 7.87 -14.23 7.86
N GLU A 83 9.06 -14.71 7.50
CA GLU A 83 10.22 -14.85 8.39
C GLU A 83 10.79 -13.51 8.84
N GLU A 84 10.90 -12.53 7.93
CA GLU A 84 11.48 -11.23 8.26
C GLU A 84 10.52 -10.33 9.03
N SER A 85 9.20 -10.47 8.81
CA SER A 85 8.22 -9.66 9.55
C SER A 85 7.85 -10.22 10.91
N GLY A 86 7.70 -11.54 11.05
CA GLY A 86 7.18 -12.17 12.27
C GLY A 86 5.75 -11.73 12.65
N LEU A 87 5.01 -11.09 11.72
CA LEU A 87 3.69 -10.50 12.01
C LEU A 87 2.51 -11.41 11.68
N PHE A 88 2.72 -12.42 10.82
CA PHE A 88 1.69 -13.36 10.43
C PHE A 88 1.72 -14.58 11.36
N PRO A 89 0.57 -15.10 11.83
CA PRO A 89 0.52 -16.27 12.71
C PRO A 89 0.77 -17.59 11.98
N SER A 90 0.76 -17.59 10.64
CA SER A 90 1.08 -18.74 9.80
C SER A 90 1.45 -18.27 8.39
N ALA A 91 1.90 -19.21 7.55
CA ALA A 91 2.35 -18.94 6.19
C ALA A 91 1.29 -18.18 5.37
N ILE A 92 1.72 -17.07 4.76
CA ILE A 92 0.94 -16.31 3.79
C ILE A 92 0.52 -17.25 2.64
N ASN A 93 -0.77 -17.28 2.35
CA ASN A 93 -1.36 -18.26 1.44
C ASN A 93 -2.16 -17.63 0.29
N HIS A 94 -2.19 -16.30 0.18
CA HIS A 94 -2.91 -15.62 -0.89
C HIS A 94 -2.17 -14.36 -1.34
N VAL A 95 -2.02 -14.20 -2.66
CA VAL A 95 -1.31 -13.06 -3.27
C VAL A 95 -2.15 -12.48 -4.40
N LEU A 96 -2.39 -11.16 -4.33
CA LEU A 96 -2.98 -10.40 -5.42
C LEU A 96 -1.90 -9.54 -6.10
N ILE A 97 -1.74 -9.71 -7.41
CA ILE A 97 -0.76 -8.96 -8.20
C ILE A 97 -1.50 -7.96 -9.06
N ASN A 98 -1.34 -6.67 -8.79
CA ASN A 98 -1.99 -5.62 -9.56
C ASN A 98 -0.97 -4.94 -10.47
N GLU A 99 -1.34 -4.72 -11.74
CA GLU A 99 -0.62 -3.81 -12.63
C GLU A 99 -1.39 -2.51 -12.80
N TYR A 100 -0.68 -1.39 -12.72
CA TYR A 100 -1.18 -0.06 -12.98
C TYR A 100 -0.34 0.59 -14.09
N LEU A 101 -0.99 0.99 -15.17
CA LEU A 101 -0.43 1.96 -16.12
C LEU A 101 -0.25 3.33 -15.42
N PRO A 102 0.57 4.25 -15.96
CA PRO A 102 0.79 5.60 -15.42
C PRO A 102 -0.44 6.31 -14.84
N ASN A 103 -1.54 6.32 -15.59
CA ASN A 103 -2.79 7.03 -15.28
C ASN A 103 -3.85 6.13 -14.62
N GLN A 104 -3.43 5.00 -14.04
CA GLN A 104 -4.31 4.07 -13.35
C GLN A 104 -4.03 4.05 -11.86
N GLY A 105 -5.10 3.87 -11.09
CA GLY A 105 -5.09 3.81 -9.63
C GLY A 105 -6.10 2.82 -9.07
N ILE A 106 -6.36 2.93 -7.78
CA ILE A 106 -7.40 2.19 -7.07
C ILE A 106 -8.07 3.12 -6.07
N MET A 107 -9.40 3.18 -6.10
CA MET A 107 -10.17 4.02 -5.19
C MET A 107 -9.92 3.64 -3.72
N PRO A 108 -10.10 4.57 -2.76
CA PRO A 108 -10.02 4.28 -1.34
C PRO A 108 -10.89 3.07 -0.96
N HIS A 109 -10.29 2.09 -0.32
CA HIS A 109 -10.96 0.84 0.10
C HIS A 109 -10.27 0.23 1.32
N GLN A 110 -10.90 -0.81 1.89
CA GLN A 110 -10.29 -1.67 2.90
C GLN A 110 -10.19 -3.09 2.38
N ASP A 111 -9.31 -3.85 3.02
CA ASP A 111 -9.18 -5.28 2.77
C ASP A 111 -10.36 -6.05 3.37
N GLY A 112 -10.80 -7.08 2.64
CA GLY A 112 -11.97 -7.86 3.01
C GLY A 112 -11.80 -8.62 4.34
N PRO A 113 -12.91 -8.94 5.03
CA PRO A 113 -12.89 -9.55 6.37
C PRO A 113 -12.38 -10.99 6.42
N ALA A 114 -12.11 -11.61 5.26
CA ALA A 114 -11.57 -12.97 5.18
C ALA A 114 -10.08 -13.05 5.56
N TYR A 115 -9.35 -11.93 5.48
CA TYR A 115 -7.91 -11.88 5.74
C TYR A 115 -7.61 -11.73 7.23
N PHE A 116 -6.52 -12.32 7.68
CA PHE A 116 -5.88 -11.91 8.93
C PHE A 116 -5.47 -10.43 8.80
N PRO A 117 -5.64 -9.58 9.83
CA PRO A 117 -5.52 -8.13 9.72
C PRO A 117 -4.06 -7.63 9.68
N VAL A 118 -3.28 -8.18 8.76
CA VAL A 118 -1.92 -7.79 8.41
C VAL A 118 -1.80 -7.83 6.89
N VAL A 119 -1.33 -6.74 6.30
CA VAL A 119 -1.14 -6.61 4.86
C VAL A 119 0.32 -6.34 4.58
N ALA A 120 0.91 -7.09 3.65
CA ALA A 120 2.25 -6.83 3.12
C ALA A 120 2.16 -6.54 1.62
N ILE A 121 2.72 -5.42 1.17
CA ILE A 121 2.69 -4.97 -0.22
C ILE A 121 4.11 -4.75 -0.72
N LEU A 122 4.57 -5.65 -1.59
CA LEU A 122 5.81 -5.44 -2.34
C LEU A 122 5.52 -4.58 -3.57
N SER A 123 6.26 -3.50 -3.76
CA SER A 123 6.14 -2.61 -4.92
C SER A 123 7.27 -2.82 -5.91
N LEU A 124 6.96 -2.94 -7.21
CA LEU A 124 7.93 -3.12 -8.30
C LEU A 124 7.65 -2.12 -9.43
N GLY A 125 8.67 -1.81 -10.22
CA GLY A 125 8.54 -1.00 -11.43
C GLY A 125 8.48 0.50 -11.12
N SER A 126 7.31 1.13 -11.31
CA SER A 126 7.14 2.58 -11.11
C SER A 126 6.74 2.95 -9.67
N PRO A 127 7.28 4.04 -9.09
CA PRO A 127 6.88 4.52 -7.78
C PRO A 127 5.44 5.05 -7.77
N VAL A 128 4.83 5.10 -6.58
CA VAL A 128 3.52 5.74 -6.41
C VAL A 128 3.33 6.32 -5.03
N VAL A 129 2.40 7.26 -4.90
CA VAL A 129 1.88 7.72 -3.61
C VAL A 129 0.62 6.91 -3.29
N MET A 130 0.59 6.26 -2.13
CA MET A 130 -0.60 5.62 -1.56
C MET A 130 -1.14 6.49 -0.44
N ASP A 131 -2.42 6.84 -0.53
CA ASP A 131 -3.11 7.68 0.46
C ASP A 131 -3.88 6.79 1.43
N PHE A 132 -3.78 7.11 2.72
CA PHE A 132 -4.56 6.54 3.80
C PHE A 132 -5.50 7.61 4.33
N THR A 133 -6.81 7.39 4.19
CA THR A 133 -7.86 8.32 4.65
C THR A 133 -8.68 7.65 5.74
N PRO A 134 -8.92 8.28 6.89
CA PRO A 134 -9.71 7.67 7.95
C PRO A 134 -11.12 7.34 7.45
N HIS A 135 -11.68 6.23 7.94
CA HIS A 135 -13.02 5.79 7.59
C HIS A 135 -14.04 6.81 8.09
N ALA A 136 -15.09 7.10 7.30
CA ALA A 136 -16.12 8.07 7.65
C ALA A 136 -16.84 7.80 8.99
N ARG A 137 -16.70 6.59 9.55
CA ARG A 137 -17.27 6.22 10.87
C ARG A 137 -16.51 6.85 12.04
N LEU A 138 -15.37 7.45 11.75
CA LEU A 138 -14.50 8.16 12.68
C LEU A 138 -14.61 9.68 12.49
N LYS A 139 -15.44 10.16 11.56
CA LYS A 139 -15.79 11.59 11.53
C LYS A 139 -16.63 11.87 12.76
N LEU A 140 -16.26 12.89 13.53
CA LEU A 140 -17.16 13.42 14.53
C LEU A 140 -18.25 14.18 13.78
N ASP A 141 -19.51 13.82 13.98
CA ASP A 141 -20.62 14.60 13.45
C ASP A 141 -20.51 16.01 14.05
N SER A 142 -20.37 17.02 13.19
CA SER A 142 -20.51 18.43 13.55
C SER A 142 -21.98 18.74 13.82
N GLN A 143 -22.59 18.03 14.77
CA GLN A 143 -24.02 18.11 15.05
C GLN A 143 -24.26 18.06 16.55
N ASP A 144 -23.67 19.02 17.25
CA ASP A 144 -24.16 19.55 18.53
C ASP A 144 -23.57 20.96 18.66
N ASP A 145 -24.32 21.93 18.12
CA ASP A 145 -24.44 23.32 18.58
C ASP A 145 -25.29 24.09 17.55
N ILE A 146 -26.59 23.76 17.47
CA ILE A 146 -27.57 24.75 17.04
C ILE A 146 -27.86 25.60 18.29
N ASP A 147 -26.91 26.47 18.64
CA ASP A 147 -27.28 27.69 19.36
C ASP A 147 -27.59 28.74 18.31
N LYS A 148 -28.89 29.04 18.22
CA LYS A 148 -29.38 30.23 17.55
C LYS A 148 -28.74 31.45 18.20
N ASP A 149 -28.42 32.41 17.33
CA ASP A 149 -28.08 33.81 17.61
C ASP A 149 -26.58 34.12 17.77
N SER A 150 -25.94 34.44 16.63
CA SER A 150 -25.17 35.69 16.48
C SER A 150 -24.77 35.91 15.03
N GLU A 151 -25.20 37.03 14.47
CA GLU A 151 -24.82 37.53 13.15
C GLU A 151 -23.34 37.93 13.12
N GLY A 152 -22.62 37.51 12.07
CA GLY A 152 -21.40 38.16 11.59
C GLY A 152 -20.08 37.45 11.92
N GLY A 153 -19.48 36.81 10.91
CA GLY A 153 -18.04 36.48 10.91
C GLY A 153 -17.65 35.20 10.20
N THR A 154 -17.07 35.32 9.01
CA THR A 154 -16.17 34.37 8.31
C THR A 154 -16.57 32.89 8.26
N PHE A 155 -17.00 32.43 7.07
CA PHE A 155 -17.02 31.02 6.69
C PHE A 155 -15.58 30.46 6.69
N GLU A 156 -15.11 29.95 7.82
CA GLU A 156 -13.99 29.01 7.81
C GLU A 156 -14.50 27.67 7.27
N ILE A 157 -13.94 27.23 6.15
CA ILE A 157 -14.20 25.89 5.58
C ILE A 157 -13.74 24.88 6.63
N GLY A 158 -14.69 24.24 7.29
CA GLY A 158 -14.47 23.39 8.45
C GLY A 158 -13.38 22.35 8.21
N LYS A 159 -12.33 22.38 9.04
CA LYS A 159 -11.43 21.23 9.17
C LYS A 159 -12.27 20.07 9.70
N ASP A 160 -12.47 19.04 8.88
CA ASP A 160 -13.10 17.78 9.29
C ASP A 160 -12.44 17.32 10.61
N LYS A 161 -13.17 17.41 11.73
CA LYS A 161 -12.70 16.94 13.03
C LYS A 161 -12.89 15.43 13.10
N TRP A 162 -11.79 14.68 13.17
CA TRP A 162 -11.80 13.23 13.29
C TRP A 162 -11.69 12.83 14.77
N LEU A 163 -12.33 11.72 15.17
CA LEU A 163 -12.11 11.11 16.49
C LEU A 163 -10.61 10.82 16.67
N ASP A 164 -10.08 11.01 17.88
CA ASP A 164 -8.72 10.61 18.29
C ASP A 164 -7.56 11.07 17.37
N ASP A 165 -7.63 12.27 16.76
CA ASP A 165 -6.60 12.79 15.86
C ASP A 165 -6.29 11.88 14.65
N HIS A 166 -7.26 11.10 14.15
CA HIS A 166 -7.07 10.32 12.92
C HIS A 166 -6.97 11.28 11.73
N HIS A 167 -5.75 11.63 11.34
CA HIS A 167 -5.50 12.47 10.17
C HIS A 167 -5.19 11.61 8.94
N PRO A 168 -5.61 12.05 7.73
CA PRO A 168 -5.16 11.42 6.49
C PRO A 168 -3.65 11.60 6.32
N PHE A 169 -3.01 10.62 5.71
CA PHE A 169 -1.58 10.65 5.44
C PHE A 169 -1.24 9.87 4.17
N SER A 170 -0.08 10.15 3.59
CA SER A 170 0.40 9.49 2.38
C SER A 170 1.69 8.74 2.63
N VAL A 171 1.91 7.66 1.88
CA VAL A 171 3.13 6.83 1.90
C VAL A 171 3.68 6.74 0.49
N LEU A 172 4.98 7.03 0.32
CA LEU A 172 5.71 6.81 -0.92
C LEU A 172 6.06 5.33 -1.06
N LEU A 173 5.63 4.71 -2.15
CA LEU A 173 5.92 3.31 -2.45
C LEU A 173 6.93 3.25 -3.59
N MET A 174 8.21 3.26 -3.23
CA MET A 174 9.31 3.12 -4.18
C MET A 174 9.41 1.67 -4.71
N PRO A 175 10.00 1.47 -5.89
CA PRO A 175 10.28 0.13 -6.40
C PRO A 175 11.16 -0.64 -5.41
N ARG A 176 11.01 -1.96 -5.38
CA ARG A 176 11.67 -2.92 -4.47
C ARG A 176 11.34 -2.75 -2.97
N SER A 177 10.50 -1.80 -2.59
CA SER A 177 10.13 -1.59 -1.19
C SER A 177 8.95 -2.47 -0.75
N LEU A 178 8.92 -2.76 0.55
CA LEU A 178 7.84 -3.48 1.22
C LEU A 178 7.12 -2.54 2.20
N LEU A 179 5.82 -2.36 2.00
CA LEU A 179 4.94 -1.73 2.97
C LEU A 179 4.22 -2.82 3.77
N ILE A 180 4.26 -2.74 5.10
CA ILE A 180 3.44 -3.59 5.98
C ILE A 180 2.56 -2.71 6.88
N PHE A 181 1.29 -3.04 7.00
CA PHE A 181 0.40 -2.38 7.95
C PHE A 181 -0.59 -3.34 8.64
N LYS A 182 -0.93 -3.03 9.89
CA LYS A 182 -1.92 -3.75 10.71
C LYS A 182 -2.65 -2.84 11.70
N ASP A 183 -3.57 -3.41 12.47
CA ASP A 183 -4.37 -2.73 13.52
C ASP A 183 -5.14 -1.52 12.98
N LYS A 184 -4.89 -0.30 13.50
CA LYS A 184 -5.59 0.92 13.08
C LYS A 184 -5.44 1.19 11.58
N ALA A 185 -4.23 1.08 11.04
CA ALA A 185 -4.01 1.28 9.60
C ALA A 185 -4.84 0.30 8.72
N TYR A 186 -5.14 -0.90 9.24
CA TYR A 186 -5.98 -1.89 8.55
C TYR A 186 -7.48 -1.63 8.72
N SER A 187 -7.90 -1.28 9.94
CA SER A 187 -9.31 -1.27 10.35
C SER A 187 -9.96 0.12 10.30
N ASP A 188 -9.19 1.18 10.52
CA ASP A 188 -9.66 2.56 10.69
C ASP A 188 -9.42 3.41 9.45
N TYR A 189 -8.55 2.98 8.53
CA TYR A 189 -8.22 3.72 7.31
C TYR A 189 -8.67 2.98 6.05
N LEU A 190 -9.16 3.75 5.09
CA LEU A 190 -9.22 3.37 3.68
C LEU A 190 -7.85 3.68 3.06
N HIS A 191 -7.41 2.86 2.10
CA HIS A 191 -6.20 3.13 1.33
C HIS A 191 -6.47 3.13 -0.17
N GLY A 192 -5.76 3.98 -0.90
CA GLY A 192 -5.99 4.19 -2.33
C GLY A 192 -4.77 4.73 -3.06
N ILE A 193 -4.84 4.67 -4.39
CA ILE A 193 -3.86 5.23 -5.31
C ILE A 193 -4.64 6.08 -6.32
N LYS A 194 -4.30 7.36 -6.44
CA LYS A 194 -4.93 8.26 -7.42
C LYS A 194 -4.70 7.77 -8.85
N ASP A 195 -5.70 7.93 -9.71
CA ASP A 195 -5.67 7.60 -11.13
C ASP A 195 -5.10 8.77 -11.96
N CYS A 196 -3.86 9.14 -11.65
CA CYS A 196 -3.13 10.21 -12.32
C CYS A 196 -1.70 9.79 -12.64
N ALA A 197 -1.17 10.26 -13.78
CA ALA A 197 0.23 10.04 -14.15
C ALA A 197 1.21 10.87 -13.30
N VAL A 198 0.74 11.95 -12.69
CA VAL A 198 1.53 12.80 -11.79
C VAL A 198 0.86 12.83 -10.43
N HIS A 199 1.55 12.29 -9.42
CA HIS A 199 1.06 12.27 -8.05
C HIS A 199 1.62 13.47 -7.30
N CYS A 200 0.79 14.50 -7.11
CA CYS A 200 1.08 15.59 -6.19
C CYS A 200 0.71 15.17 -4.77
N TYR A 201 1.61 15.38 -3.82
CA TYR A 201 1.42 15.06 -2.41
C TYR A 201 2.03 16.15 -1.53
N ASP A 202 1.38 16.40 -0.40
CA ASP A 202 1.80 17.38 0.60
C ASP A 202 2.41 16.66 1.81
N GLY A 203 3.64 16.17 1.59
CA GLY A 203 4.35 15.34 2.55
C GLY A 203 3.91 13.87 2.53
N ALA A 204 4.87 12.99 2.76
CA ALA A 204 4.63 11.57 2.96
C ALA A 204 5.36 11.11 4.22
N VAL A 205 4.75 10.21 4.98
CA VAL A 205 5.24 9.84 6.32
C VAL A 205 6.57 9.09 6.32
N ASN A 206 7.01 8.61 5.15
CA ASN A 206 8.24 7.85 4.94
C ASN A 206 9.18 8.54 3.94
N GLU A 207 9.04 9.84 3.75
CA GLU A 207 9.75 10.54 2.68
C GLU A 207 11.26 10.51 2.86
N ILE A 208 11.75 10.62 4.10
CA ILE A 208 13.18 10.53 4.40
C ILE A 208 13.71 9.16 3.99
N GLU A 209 13.00 8.09 4.34
CA GLU A 209 13.33 6.71 4.03
C GLU A 209 13.23 6.44 2.52
N ALA A 210 12.25 7.03 1.83
CA ALA A 210 12.06 6.85 0.41
C ALA A 210 13.07 7.64 -0.44
N LEU A 211 13.52 8.82 0.02
CA LEU A 211 14.42 9.71 -0.72
C LEU A 211 15.91 9.49 -0.43
N LYS A 212 16.30 9.04 0.77
CA LYS A 212 17.70 8.69 1.09
C LYS A 212 18.28 7.68 0.09
N HIS A 213 17.45 6.75 -0.38
CA HIS A 213 17.87 5.73 -1.34
C HIS A 213 18.02 6.26 -2.78
N LYS A 214 17.39 7.40 -3.13
CA LYS A 214 17.63 8.07 -4.42
C LYS A 214 19.00 8.74 -4.51
N GLU A 215 19.64 9.08 -3.40
CA GLU A 215 20.98 9.71 -3.42
C GLU A 215 22.09 8.72 -3.75
N SER A 216 21.94 7.45 -3.35
CA SER A 216 22.85 6.38 -3.76
C SER A 216 22.73 6.06 -5.27
N ASP A 217 21.52 6.13 -5.84
CA ASP A 217 21.27 5.89 -7.27
C ASP A 217 21.52 7.13 -8.16
N ARG A 218 21.63 8.33 -7.56
CA ARG A 218 21.83 9.59 -8.31
C ARG A 218 23.17 9.67 -9.04
N TYR A 219 24.16 8.87 -8.65
CA TYR A 219 25.43 8.74 -9.39
C TYR A 219 25.30 7.99 -10.73
N LEU A 220 24.16 7.35 -11.03
CA LEU A 220 23.93 6.68 -12.31
C LEU A 220 23.12 7.50 -13.33
N PHE A 221 22.48 8.60 -12.92
CA PHE A 221 21.63 9.44 -13.77
C PHE A 221 21.81 10.93 -13.46
N SER A 222 23.03 11.45 -13.60
CA SER A 222 23.25 12.89 -13.75
C SER A 222 23.27 13.24 -15.24
N SER A 223 22.17 13.76 -15.75
CA SER A 223 22.22 14.76 -16.81
C SER A 223 21.70 16.06 -16.20
N GLU A 224 22.53 17.07 -16.28
CA GLU A 224 22.34 18.43 -15.79
C GLU A 224 21.01 19.01 -16.30
N ASP A 225 20.20 19.58 -15.40
CA ASP A 225 19.71 20.96 -15.52
C ASP A 225 18.72 21.34 -14.40
N ALA A 226 18.81 22.63 -14.03
CA ALA A 226 17.91 23.44 -13.22
C ALA A 226 18.02 23.34 -11.68
N VAL A 227 18.90 24.19 -11.14
CA VAL A 227 18.65 24.91 -9.88
C VAL A 227 18.03 26.26 -10.25
N GLU A 228 16.80 26.50 -9.84
CA GLU A 228 16.30 27.85 -9.55
C GLU A 228 15.28 27.75 -8.40
N THR A 229 15.65 28.32 -7.25
CA THR A 229 14.80 28.44 -6.07
C THR A 229 14.05 29.75 -6.15
N MET A 230 12.75 29.77 -5.83
CA MET A 230 12.04 30.82 -5.04
C MET A 230 10.50 30.72 -5.19
N GLY A 231 9.80 30.35 -4.10
CA GLY A 231 8.42 30.79 -3.82
C GLY A 231 7.35 29.71 -3.57
N LYS A 232 6.88 29.64 -2.32
CA LYS A 232 5.55 29.17 -1.83
C LYS A 232 5.08 27.74 -2.20
N GLU A 233 4.99 26.89 -1.17
CA GLU A 233 4.43 25.51 -1.23
C GLU A 233 4.98 24.69 -2.40
N GLU A 234 6.20 24.16 -2.27
CA GLU A 234 6.71 23.17 -3.22
C GLU A 234 5.90 21.86 -3.09
N TYR A 235 4.80 21.77 -3.83
CA TYR A 235 4.07 20.52 -4.00
C TYR A 235 5.03 19.49 -4.59
N ARG A 236 5.34 18.47 -3.79
CA ARG A 236 6.20 17.39 -4.24
C ARG A 236 5.41 16.52 -5.20
N ASN A 237 6.09 16.09 -6.26
CA ASN A 237 5.48 15.32 -7.33
C ASN A 237 6.25 14.03 -7.63
N ILE A 238 5.52 13.01 -8.06
CA ILE A 238 6.06 11.79 -8.65
C ILE A 238 5.42 11.60 -10.03
N SER A 239 6.27 11.67 -11.07
CA SER A 239 5.89 11.34 -12.44
C SER A 239 5.99 9.84 -12.68
N ARG A 240 4.87 9.21 -13.04
CA ARG A 240 4.75 7.80 -13.34
C ARG A 240 4.89 7.62 -14.84
N ILE A 241 6.06 7.22 -15.32
CA ILE A 241 6.33 7.05 -16.77
C ILE A 241 6.28 5.59 -17.23
N SER A 242 6.18 4.66 -16.29
CA SER A 242 6.15 3.21 -16.56
C SER A 242 5.12 2.51 -15.69
N ASN A 243 4.88 1.23 -15.98
CA ASN A 243 3.94 0.41 -15.23
C ASN A 243 4.42 0.16 -13.81
N ARG A 244 3.49 0.24 -12.86
CA ARG A 244 3.69 -0.22 -11.48
C ARG A 244 3.11 -1.61 -11.34
N ILE A 245 3.86 -2.50 -10.69
CA ILE A 245 3.37 -3.79 -10.22
C ILE A 245 3.35 -3.79 -8.69
N SER A 246 2.31 -4.35 -8.08
CA SER A 246 2.31 -4.61 -6.64
C SER A 246 1.82 -6.00 -6.30
N LEU A 247 2.53 -6.67 -5.40
CA LEU A 247 2.16 -7.97 -4.86
C LEU A 247 1.64 -7.77 -3.43
N THR A 248 0.33 -7.91 -3.26
CA THR A 248 -0.34 -7.82 -1.96
C THR A 248 -0.45 -9.22 -1.36
N CYS A 249 0.41 -9.52 -0.40
CA CYS A 249 0.60 -10.79 0.28
C CYS A 249 -0.21 -10.83 1.58
N ARG A 250 -1.12 -11.80 1.71
CA ARG A 250 -2.05 -11.91 2.84
C ARG A 250 -2.26 -13.35 3.29
N LEU A 251 -2.63 -13.49 4.56
CA LEU A 251 -3.06 -14.76 5.13
C LEU A 251 -4.59 -14.82 5.17
N VAL A 252 -5.16 -15.91 4.67
CA VAL A 252 -6.57 -16.29 4.90
C VAL A 252 -6.59 -17.44 5.91
N PRO A 253 -7.02 -17.22 7.16
CA PRO A 253 -6.96 -18.25 8.21
C PRO A 253 -7.91 -19.43 7.96
N LYS A 254 -9.09 -19.15 7.41
CA LYS A 254 -10.13 -20.17 7.16
C LYS A 254 -9.89 -20.80 5.78
N VAL A 255 -9.34 -22.02 5.73
CA VAL A 255 -9.10 -22.76 4.49
C VAL A 255 -10.10 -23.91 4.33
N ARG A 256 -10.73 -24.02 3.16
CA ARG A 256 -11.72 -25.06 2.83
C ARG A 256 -11.13 -26.02 1.81
N LYS A 257 -11.04 -27.31 2.16
CA LYS A 257 -10.53 -28.35 1.26
C LYS A 257 -11.57 -28.84 0.24
N ASN A 258 -12.87 -28.72 0.54
CA ASN A 258 -13.98 -29.13 -0.34
C ASN A 258 -15.12 -28.09 -0.30
N LEU A 259 -15.68 -27.71 -1.47
CA LEU A 259 -16.85 -26.83 -1.57
C LEU A 259 -18.19 -27.58 -1.44
N PHE A 260 -18.16 -28.89 -1.68
CA PHE A 260 -19.34 -29.74 -1.70
C PHE A 260 -19.28 -30.71 -0.50
N ARG A 261 -19.97 -30.36 0.57
CA ARG A 261 -20.68 -31.36 1.37
C ARG A 261 -22.14 -31.21 0.97
N PHE A 262 -22.63 -32.12 0.14
CA PHE A 262 -24.06 -32.38 0.04
C PHE A 262 -24.53 -33.03 1.35
#